data_AF-A0A6C1E7R8-F1
#
_entry.id   AF-A0A6C1E7R8-F1
#
_cell.length_a   1.000
_cell.length_b   1.000
_cell.length_c   1.000
_cell.angle_alpha   90.00
_cell.angle_beta   90.00
_cell.angle_gamma   90.00
#
_symmetry.space_group_name_H-M   'P 1'
#
loop_
_entity.id
_entity.type
_entity.pdbx_description
1 polymer ?
#
loop_
_entity_poly.entity_id
_entity_poly.type
_entity_poly.pdbx_seq_one_letter_code
_entity_poly.pdbx_strand_id
1 'polypeptide(L)'
;MLYLSDIEEEGTSGNETKYSFSEVLLFSNTQENLMTIVGELHTLSDRVDHYKIDPVSREVTVTTLPSLLALLSEKRDQARRVYRDVLSIKMSELNWDVDKLFAQLQEELTRTDESLSMYPRRRSLY
;
A
#
# COMPACT_ATOMS: atom_id res chain seq x y z
N MET A 1 -47.24 20.96 -46.54
CA MET A 1 -47.23 20.37 -45.18
C MET A 1 -45.90 19.67 -45.01
N LEU A 2 -44.99 20.27 -44.25
CA LEU A 2 -43.72 19.65 -43.87
C LEU A 2 -44.01 18.82 -42.62
N TYR A 3 -44.06 17.50 -42.76
CA TYR A 3 -44.01 16.61 -41.61
C TYR A 3 -42.53 16.53 -41.19
N LEU A 4 -42.23 17.18 -40.07
CA LEU A 4 -41.01 16.92 -39.30
C LEU A 4 -41.07 15.45 -38.87
N SER A 5 -40.22 14.62 -39.47
CA SER A 5 -39.92 13.30 -38.94
C SER A 5 -39.30 13.49 -37.56
N ASP A 6 -39.98 12.98 -36.55
CA ASP A 6 -39.45 12.86 -35.20
C ASP A 6 -38.10 12.15 -35.27
N ILE A 7 -37.07 12.90 -34.90
CA ILE A 7 -35.76 12.36 -34.59
C ILE A 7 -35.95 11.57 -33.30
N GLU A 8 -36.00 10.24 -33.41
CA GLU A 8 -35.72 9.36 -32.29
C GLU A 8 -34.25 9.58 -31.91
N GLU A 9 -34.02 10.56 -31.04
CA GLU A 9 -32.78 10.72 -30.32
C GLU A 9 -32.72 9.57 -29.30
N GLU A 10 -32.15 8.44 -29.72
CA GLU A 10 -31.72 7.35 -28.84
C GLU A 10 -30.58 7.87 -27.94
N GLY A 11 -30.98 8.67 -26.95
CA GLY A 11 -30.14 9.16 -25.87
C GLY A 11 -29.95 8.08 -24.81
N THR A 12 -28.80 7.42 -24.88
CA THR A 12 -27.93 7.09 -23.73
C THR A 12 -28.54 6.38 -22.52
N SER A 13 -28.22 5.08 -22.39
CA SER A 13 -27.87 4.52 -21.08
C SER A 13 -26.74 3.52 -21.23
N GLY A 14 -25.60 4.02 -21.72
CA GLY A 14 -24.33 3.44 -21.32
C GLY A 14 -24.18 3.72 -19.83
N ASN A 15 -23.95 2.69 -19.02
CA ASN A 15 -23.68 2.81 -17.59
C ASN A 15 -22.44 3.68 -17.34
N GLU A 16 -22.59 5.01 -17.36
CA GLU A 16 -21.63 5.91 -16.74
C GLU A 16 -21.81 5.77 -15.23
N THR A 17 -20.98 4.95 -14.60
CA THR A 17 -20.78 4.98 -13.15
C THR A 17 -20.30 6.38 -12.77
N LYS A 18 -21.25 7.29 -12.49
CA LYS A 18 -21.00 8.63 -11.96
C LYS A 18 -20.57 8.49 -10.51
N TYR A 19 -19.27 8.34 -10.29
CA TYR A 19 -18.69 8.43 -8.96
C TYR A 19 -18.89 9.83 -8.39
N SER A 20 -19.26 9.92 -7.11
CA SER A 20 -19.30 11.19 -6.37
C SER A 20 -17.88 11.75 -6.23
N PHE A 21 -17.76 13.09 -6.23
CA PHE A 21 -16.48 13.77 -5.97
C PHE A 21 -15.82 13.30 -4.65
N SER A 22 -16.63 13.03 -3.63
CA SER A 22 -16.15 12.48 -2.36
C SER A 22 -15.52 11.09 -2.49
N GLU A 23 -16.05 10.26 -3.38
CA GLU A 23 -15.53 8.91 -3.64
C GLU A 23 -14.22 8.97 -4.41
N VAL A 24 -14.09 9.88 -5.37
CA VAL A 24 -12.84 10.13 -6.10
C VAL A 24 -11.75 10.69 -5.19
N LEU A 25 -12.09 11.59 -4.26
CA LEU A 25 -11.13 12.09 -3.28
C LEU A 25 -10.66 10.99 -2.31
N LEU A 26 -11.60 10.18 -1.80
CA LEU A 26 -11.28 9.05 -0.95
C LEU A 26 -10.36 8.06 -1.70
N PHE A 27 -10.65 7.81 -2.97
CA PHE A 27 -9.81 6.98 -3.84
C PHE A 27 -8.38 7.52 -3.95
N SER A 28 -8.23 8.77 -4.40
CA SER A 28 -6.90 9.37 -4.59
C SER A 28 -6.09 9.35 -3.30
N ASN A 29 -6.72 9.68 -2.17
CA ASN A 29 -6.06 9.67 -0.86
C ASN A 29 -5.63 8.26 -0.46
N THR A 30 -6.50 7.27 -0.67
CA THR A 30 -6.21 5.87 -0.33
C THR A 30 -5.08 5.31 -1.18
N GLN A 31 -5.10 5.59 -2.49
CA GLN A 31 -4.07 5.18 -3.43
C GLN A 31 -2.72 5.81 -3.09
N GLU A 32 -2.69 7.12 -2.80
CA GLU A 32 -1.48 7.83 -2.39
C GLU A 32 -0.91 7.23 -1.11
N ASN A 33 -1.75 7.01 -0.09
CA ASN A 33 -1.34 6.42 1.18
C ASN A 33 -0.75 5.01 0.99
N LEU A 34 -1.37 4.18 0.15
CA LEU A 34 -0.84 2.85 -0.19
C LEU A 34 0.53 2.95 -0.88
N MET A 35 0.67 3.81 -1.88
CA MET A 35 1.94 4.00 -2.58
C MET A 35 3.05 4.47 -1.62
N THR A 36 2.75 5.42 -0.73
CA THR A 36 3.70 5.90 0.27
C THR A 36 4.16 4.77 1.18
N ILE A 37 3.23 3.98 1.73
CA ILE A 37 3.57 2.89 2.64
C ILE A 37 4.39 1.81 1.95
N VAL A 38 4.03 1.41 0.72
CA VAL A 38 4.80 0.44 -0.07
C VAL A 38 6.23 0.94 -0.29
N GLY A 39 6.39 2.21 -0.70
CA GLY A 39 7.71 2.81 -0.93
C GLY A 39 8.56 2.89 0.35
N GLU A 40 7.94 3.22 1.49
CA GLU A 40 8.61 3.25 2.79
C GLU A 40 9.08 1.85 3.22
N LEU A 41 8.22 0.83 3.09
CA LEU A 41 8.58 -0.56 3.39
C LEU A 41 9.72 -1.07 2.52
N HIS A 42 9.65 -0.79 1.22
CA HIS A 42 10.70 -1.16 0.27
C HIS A 42 12.04 -0.52 0.65
N THR A 43 12.06 0.80 0.88
CA THR A 43 13.27 1.55 1.24
C THR A 43 13.87 1.09 2.57
N LEU A 44 13.03 0.82 3.57
CA LEU A 44 13.50 0.34 4.87
C LEU A 44 14.01 -1.09 4.80
N SER A 45 13.35 -1.96 4.05
CA SER A 45 13.81 -3.34 3.81
C SER A 45 15.15 -3.35 3.10
N ASP A 46 15.33 -2.56 2.04
CA ASP A 46 16.61 -2.40 1.34
C ASP A 46 17.73 -1.95 2.27
N ARG A 47 17.43 -0.98 3.15
CA ARG A 47 18.39 -0.49 4.15
C ARG A 47 18.78 -1.57 5.15
N VAL A 48 17.83 -2.38 5.63
CA VAL A 48 18.12 -3.50 6.53
C VAL A 48 18.92 -4.59 5.81
N ASP A 49 18.57 -4.89 4.57
CA ASP A 49 19.28 -5.88 3.74
C ASP A 49 20.72 -5.44 3.44
N HIS A 50 20.98 -4.13 3.30
CA HIS A 50 22.34 -3.61 3.14
C HIS A 50 23.27 -4.02 4.29
N TYR A 51 22.79 -4.03 5.54
CA TYR A 51 23.57 -4.50 6.71
C TYR A 51 23.82 -6.01 6.69
N LYS A 52 23.09 -6.80 5.89
CA LYS A 52 23.36 -8.25 5.69
C LYS A 52 24.51 -8.47 4.72
N ILE A 53 24.60 -7.65 3.67
CA ILE A 53 25.53 -7.83 2.55
C ILE A 53 26.86 -7.15 2.83
N ASP A 54 26.83 -5.91 3.31
CA ASP A 54 28.02 -5.11 3.62
C ASP A 54 27.92 -4.59 5.06
N PRO A 55 28.39 -5.37 6.05
CA PRO A 55 28.35 -4.94 7.42
C PRO A 55 29.26 -3.72 7.59
N VAL A 56 28.65 -2.55 7.75
CA VAL A 56 29.28 -1.34 8.27
C VAL A 56 30.03 -1.67 9.57
N SER A 57 30.91 -0.77 10.04
CA SER A 57 31.58 -0.90 11.35
C SER A 57 30.63 -1.49 12.40
N ARG A 58 31.13 -2.49 13.14
CA ARG A 58 30.36 -3.25 14.13
C ARG A 58 29.64 -2.36 15.14
N GLU A 59 30.20 -1.19 15.44
CA GLU A 59 29.60 -0.18 16.32
C GLU A 59 28.36 0.49 15.71
N VAL A 60 28.40 0.79 14.42
CA VAL A 60 27.25 1.32 13.68
C VAL A 60 26.16 0.26 13.61
N THR A 61 26.49 -0.98 13.24
CA THR A 61 25.50 -2.07 13.19
C THR A 61 24.80 -2.29 14.53
N VAL A 62 25.52 -2.25 15.65
CA VAL A 62 24.93 -2.47 16.99
C VAL A 62 24.05 -1.30 17.44
N THR A 63 24.31 -0.08 16.97
CA THR A 63 23.58 1.12 17.39
C THR A 63 22.41 1.48 16.47
N THR A 64 22.55 1.29 15.15
CA THR A 64 21.57 1.73 14.15
C THR A 64 20.65 0.62 13.66
N LEU A 65 21.12 -0.63 13.59
CA LEU A 65 20.29 -1.74 13.11
C LEU A 65 19.06 -1.99 14.01
N PRO A 66 19.16 -1.96 15.36
CA PRO A 66 17.99 -2.17 16.21
C PRO A 66 16.89 -1.12 16.01
N SER A 67 17.25 0.14 15.79
CA SER A 67 16.29 1.23 15.56
C SER A 67 15.65 1.11 14.17
N LEU A 68 16.41 0.72 13.15
CA LEU A 68 15.87 0.42 11.81
C LEU A 68 14.90 -0.77 11.84
N LEU A 69 15.22 -1.85 12.56
CA LEU A 69 14.33 -3.01 12.71
C LEU A 69 13.05 -2.65 13.48
N ALA A 70 13.15 -1.79 14.51
CA ALA A 70 11.99 -1.29 15.24
C ALA A 70 11.07 -0.46 14.32
N LEU A 71 11.65 0.45 13.53
CA LEU A 71 10.92 1.27 12.57
C LEU A 71 10.27 0.41 11.48
N LEU A 72 11.00 -0.59 10.94
CA LEU A 72 10.47 -1.52 9.95
C LEU A 72 9.28 -2.31 10.49
N SER A 73 9.34 -2.78 11.75
CA SER A 73 8.21 -3.46 12.41
C SER A 73 7.00 -2.54 12.58
N GLU A 74 7.21 -1.27 12.96
CA GLU A 74 6.14 -0.30 13.11
C GLU A 74 5.46 0.00 11.77
N LYS A 75 6.25 0.19 10.71
CA LYS A 75 5.74 0.45 9.36
C LYS A 75 4.99 -0.74 8.79
N ARG A 76 5.44 -1.98 9.05
CA ARG A 76 4.69 -3.19 8.71
C ARG A 76 3.31 -3.22 9.40
N ASP A 77 3.27 -2.89 10.68
CA ASP A 77 2.01 -2.91 11.44
C ASP A 77 1.06 -1.80 10.96
N GLN A 78 1.59 -0.63 10.58
CA GLN A 78 0.85 0.44 9.92
C GLN A 78 0.28 -0.02 8.56
N ALA A 79 1.11 -0.64 7.73
CA ALA A 79 0.73 -1.18 6.43
C ALA A 79 -0.42 -2.21 6.52
N ARG A 80 -0.35 -3.12 7.50
CA ARG A 80 -1.42 -4.10 7.76
C ARG A 80 -2.73 -3.47 8.23
N ARG A 81 -2.69 -2.30 8.88
CA ARG A 81 -3.92 -1.56 9.25
C ARG A 81 -4.53 -0.95 8.00
N VAL A 82 -3.73 -0.21 7.23
CA VAL A 82 -4.18 0.40 5.97
C VAL A 82 -4.74 -0.66 5.03
N TYR A 83 -4.05 -1.78 4.80
CA TYR A 83 -4.58 -2.88 4.00
C TYR A 83 -5.98 -3.35 4.45
N ARG A 84 -6.20 -3.49 5.76
CA ARG A 84 -7.51 -3.90 6.30
C ARG A 84 -8.57 -2.81 6.14
N ASP A 85 -8.19 -1.56 6.38
CA ASP A 85 -9.09 -0.41 6.21
C ASP A 85 -9.54 -0.31 4.75
N VAL A 86 -8.61 -0.49 3.82
CA VAL A 86 -8.82 -0.47 2.38
C VAL A 86 -9.74 -1.63 1.95
N LEU A 87 -9.54 -2.85 2.46
CA LEU A 87 -10.47 -3.98 2.23
C LEU A 87 -11.87 -3.74 2.81
N SER A 88 -11.98 -2.94 3.88
CA SER A 88 -13.27 -2.65 4.52
C SER A 88 -14.08 -1.58 3.77
N ILE A 89 -13.40 -0.72 3.01
CA ILE A 89 -14.05 0.16 2.04
C ILE A 89 -14.64 -0.76 0.97
N LYS A 90 -15.91 -0.53 0.59
CA LYS A 90 -16.62 -1.32 -0.43
C LYS A 90 -16.01 -1.17 -1.84
N MET A 91 -14.80 -1.65 -2.04
CA MET A 91 -14.05 -1.56 -3.31
C MET A 91 -14.72 -2.34 -4.44
N SER A 92 -15.48 -3.37 -4.09
CA SER A 92 -16.27 -4.17 -5.03
C SER A 92 -17.29 -3.34 -5.81
N GLU A 93 -17.67 -2.15 -5.32
CA GLU A 93 -18.65 -1.28 -5.99
C GLU A 93 -18.01 -0.26 -6.96
N LEU A 94 -16.68 -0.06 -6.92
CA LEU A 94 -16.02 1.00 -7.71
C LEU A 94 -15.02 0.52 -8.80
N ASN A 95 -14.89 -0.77 -9.09
CA ASN A 95 -13.92 -1.29 -10.09
C ASN A 95 -12.51 -0.69 -9.94
N TRP A 96 -12.02 -0.59 -8.70
CA TRP A 96 -10.68 -0.04 -8.44
C TRP A 96 -9.60 -0.99 -8.97
N ASP A 97 -8.72 -0.52 -9.85
CA ASP A 97 -7.48 -1.22 -10.22
C ASP A 97 -6.42 -1.03 -9.12
N VAL A 98 -6.72 -1.59 -7.94
CA VAL A 98 -5.80 -1.63 -6.79
C VAL A 98 -5.13 -2.98 -6.63
N ASP A 99 -5.54 -3.99 -7.38
CA ASP A 99 -5.03 -5.36 -7.30
C ASP A 99 -3.49 -5.40 -7.41
N LYS A 100 -2.93 -4.59 -8.32
CA LYS A 100 -1.48 -4.48 -8.48
C LYS A 100 -0.80 -3.88 -7.24
N LEU A 101 -1.36 -2.81 -6.67
CA LEU A 101 -0.82 -2.18 -5.46
C LEU A 101 -0.95 -3.10 -4.24
N PHE A 102 -2.04 -3.86 -4.16
CA PHE A 102 -2.26 -4.87 -3.14
C PHE A 102 -1.25 -6.01 -3.23
N ALA A 103 -1.01 -6.51 -4.43
CA ALA A 103 0.01 -7.54 -4.67
C ALA A 103 1.40 -7.04 -4.24
N GLN A 104 1.77 -5.80 -4.62
CA GLN A 104 3.03 -5.18 -4.21
C GLN A 104 3.13 -5.01 -2.69
N LEU A 105 2.06 -4.56 -2.04
CA LEU A 105 2.04 -4.42 -0.58
C LEU A 105 2.18 -5.77 0.11
N GLN A 106 1.52 -6.81 -0.40
CA GLN A 106 1.59 -8.16 0.15
C GLN A 106 2.99 -8.77 -0.02
N GLU A 107 3.63 -8.54 -1.17
CA GLU A 107 5.02 -8.93 -1.42
C GLU A 107 5.96 -8.25 -0.42
N GLU A 108 5.87 -6.93 -0.26
CA GLU A 108 6.71 -6.17 0.68
C GLU A 108 6.45 -6.55 2.14
N LEU A 109 5.21 -6.85 2.52
CA LEU A 109 4.88 -7.36 3.86
C LEU A 109 5.55 -8.71 4.12
N THR A 110 5.51 -9.61 3.14
CA THR A 110 6.12 -10.94 3.24
C THR A 110 7.64 -10.82 3.37
N ARG A 111 8.26 -10.04 2.48
CA ARG A 111 9.69 -9.74 2.51
C ARG A 111 10.11 -9.10 3.84
N THR A 112 9.31 -8.17 4.35
CA THR A 112 9.56 -7.53 5.65
C THR A 112 9.51 -8.54 6.79
N ASP A 113 8.52 -9.44 6.80
CA ASP A 113 8.40 -10.48 7.82
C ASP A 113 9.59 -11.46 7.78
N GLU A 114 10.03 -11.85 6.59
CA GLU A 114 11.24 -12.65 6.41
C GLU A 114 12.47 -11.93 6.97
N SER A 115 12.67 -10.65 6.61
CA SER A 115 13.77 -9.84 7.12
C SER A 115 13.75 -9.68 8.65
N LEU A 116 12.58 -9.46 9.25
CA LEU A 116 12.44 -9.39 10.70
C LEU A 116 12.66 -10.75 11.39
N SER A 117 12.27 -11.86 10.75
CA SER A 117 12.45 -13.21 11.30
C SER A 117 13.92 -13.61 11.44
N MET A 118 14.79 -13.09 10.56
CA MET A 118 16.24 -13.30 10.61
C MET A 118 16.90 -12.55 11.78
N TYR A 119 16.24 -11.52 12.31
CA TYR A 119 16.64 -10.79 13.50
C TYR A 119 15.60 -11.01 14.59
N PRO A 120 15.43 -12.25 15.09
CA PRO A 120 14.49 -12.50 16.16
C PRO A 120 14.88 -11.56 17.29
N ARG A 121 13.92 -10.74 17.74
CA ARG A 121 14.10 -9.92 18.94
C ARG A 121 14.71 -10.83 19.98
N ARG A 122 16.00 -10.65 20.27
CA ARG A 122 16.53 -11.04 21.56
C ARG A 122 15.70 -10.20 22.50
N ARG A 123 14.62 -10.80 23.05
CA ARG A 123 14.00 -10.32 24.27
C ARG A 123 15.19 -10.10 25.19
N SER A 124 15.55 -8.84 25.33
CA SER A 124 16.62 -8.43 26.22
C SER A 124 16.20 -8.97 27.57
N LEU A 125 17.00 -9.88 28.09
CA LEU A 125 17.00 -10.25 29.49
C LEU A 125 17.46 -9.02 30.27
N TYR A 126 16.58 -8.04 30.46
CA TYR A 126 16.67 -6.99 31.48
C TYR A 126 15.25 -6.49 31.79
#